data_AF-A0A947XQC1-F1
#
_entry.id   AF-A0A947XQC1-F1
#
_cell.length_a   1.000
_cell.length_b   1.000
_cell.length_c   1.000
_cell.angle_alpha   90.00
_cell.angle_beta   90.00
_cell.angle_gamma   90.00
#
_symmetry.space_group_name_H-M   'P 1'
#
loop_
_entity.id
_entity.type
_entity.pdbx_description
1 polymer ?
#
loop_
_entity_poly.entity_id
_entity_poly.type
_entity_poly.pdbx_seq_one_letter_code
_entity_poly.pdbx_strand_id
1 'polypeptide(L)'
;MGVGNVTSPQESLASGQLQARRLVELDALRGIAAIVVMFFHYTTRYDQLYGHETATTFSLPWGHYGVNLFFMISGFVIFMTLHRIRRPLDFIVSRFSRLFPAFWIAVVVTFVLTHAMGLPDKGVGAGTAFMNLFMIHGLLNIPHVDGVYWTLEIELLFYAMALTLYLLGRLDKVHFALMALLALRLSYFLALKFADIEMSWTLSHLLILPYIAWFVCGVMVYRRVSLPYVTPIRDRALLLSALVLMAVVDGPGIGLLAAGLSFILWAAALGKLPWLANPVFAWLGAISYTLYLLHENIGWGLMLHAERAGLSSDLAIVLATALALAMATALTKLVEVPAMKWIRENYRRRSWPEIHASKVFITLVALFSVLAGFAHAWHQAHPLQARPGDSVEQVFQPTELLRVPCPLASESNVLRILVLGQSNAGNHGAVQNSGKDSMPALFFYQGACYETTGPAPGATGQGGNLWVHVGPLLAEATKRPVVISVLAVDATRVRDWVNPGRLRETLIQGIADQREHGFVPDVVLWQQGEADGKAGTTNAKYREQFGLLVALLRAQGVSAPIMVALSTRCRNEGSDTVRSALKAVASFDKTVRIGPDTDLLAGEYRWDDCHFSSLGLEAAAHLWTRAFMSER
;
A
#
# COMPACT_ATOMS: atom_id res chain seq x y z
N MET A 1 19.78 26.30 50.44
CA MET A 1 18.55 25.89 51.16
C MET A 1 17.68 25.14 50.17
N GLY A 2 17.55 23.83 50.37
CA GLY A 2 16.85 22.94 49.44
C GLY A 2 15.34 23.05 49.63
N VAL A 3 14.62 23.39 48.57
CA VAL A 3 13.16 23.24 48.51
C VAL A 3 12.89 21.82 48.03
N GLY A 4 12.73 20.90 48.99
CA GLY A 4 12.21 19.57 48.72
C GLY A 4 10.74 19.69 48.31
N ASN A 5 10.43 19.32 47.06
CA ASN A 5 9.06 19.08 46.64
C ASN A 5 8.55 17.83 47.36
N VAL A 6 7.96 18.03 48.53
CA VAL A 6 7.17 17.00 49.22
C VAL A 6 5.87 16.85 48.42
N THR A 7 5.85 15.88 47.52
CA THR A 7 4.59 15.41 46.92
C THR A 7 3.75 14.77 48.03
N SER A 8 2.46 15.11 48.09
CA SER A 8 1.60 14.62 49.15
C SER A 8 1.41 13.10 49.06
N PRO A 9 1.28 12.36 50.17
CA PRO A 9 1.11 10.91 50.16
C PRO A 9 -0.09 10.43 49.32
N GLN A 10 -1.15 11.25 49.21
CA GLN A 10 -2.36 10.93 48.43
C GLN A 10 -2.16 11.03 46.91
N GLU A 11 -1.30 11.94 46.42
CA GLU A 11 -0.96 12.06 44.99
C GLU A 11 -0.04 10.93 44.49
N SER A 12 0.85 10.47 45.37
CA SER A 12 1.65 9.25 45.17
C SER A 12 0.76 7.99 45.06
N LEU A 13 -0.30 7.91 45.87
CA LEU A 13 -1.24 6.78 45.86
C LEU A 13 -2.15 6.77 44.61
N ALA A 14 -2.65 7.92 44.15
CA ALA A 14 -3.51 7.97 42.95
C ALA A 14 -2.74 7.70 41.64
N SER A 15 -1.51 8.21 41.53
CA SER A 15 -0.61 7.89 40.41
C SER A 15 -0.14 6.43 40.46
N GLY A 16 0.10 5.88 41.66
CA GLY A 16 0.40 4.46 41.89
C GLY A 16 -0.77 3.51 41.56
N GLN A 17 -2.03 3.95 41.69
CA GLN A 17 -3.21 3.12 41.44
C GLN A 17 -3.51 2.88 39.95
N LEU A 18 -3.29 3.86 39.07
CA LEU A 18 -3.29 3.63 37.60
C LEU A 18 -2.07 2.82 37.14
N GLN A 19 -0.98 2.85 37.91
CA GLN A 19 0.27 2.15 37.59
C GLN A 19 0.24 0.64 37.90
N ALA A 20 -0.69 0.16 38.72
CA ALA A 20 -0.81 -1.27 39.08
C ALA A 20 -1.98 -2.01 38.41
N ARG A 21 -2.99 -1.29 37.89
CA ARG A 21 -4.24 -1.88 37.39
C ARG A 21 -4.17 -2.13 35.87
N ARG A 22 -4.59 -3.31 35.42
CA ARG A 22 -4.85 -3.59 34.01
C ARG A 22 -6.02 -2.71 33.55
N LEU A 23 -5.82 -1.92 32.49
CA LEU A 23 -6.84 -1.03 31.94
C LEU A 23 -7.75 -1.84 31.00
N VAL A 24 -8.82 -2.41 31.54
CA VAL A 24 -9.73 -3.29 30.79
C VAL A 24 -10.41 -2.52 29.66
N GLU A 25 -10.75 -1.24 29.87
CA GLU A 25 -11.34 -0.39 28.82
C GLU A 25 -10.37 -0.21 27.64
N LEU A 26 -9.07 -0.14 27.89
CA LEU A 26 -8.06 -0.01 26.85
C LEU A 26 -7.91 -1.29 26.03
N ASP A 27 -7.94 -2.45 26.71
CA ASP A 27 -7.97 -3.76 26.05
C ASP A 27 -9.25 -3.90 25.20
N ALA A 28 -10.40 -3.47 25.73
CA ALA A 28 -11.67 -3.47 25.00
C ALA A 28 -11.62 -2.62 23.72
N LEU A 29 -11.02 -1.43 23.77
CA LEU A 29 -10.81 -0.60 22.57
C LEU A 29 -9.98 -1.31 21.51
N ARG A 30 -8.95 -2.07 21.91
CA ARG A 30 -8.17 -2.92 20.98
C ARG A 30 -9.04 -4.01 20.35
N GLY A 31 -9.91 -4.65 21.13
CA GLY A 31 -10.86 -5.65 20.65
C GLY A 31 -11.83 -5.09 19.62
N ILE A 32 -12.40 -3.92 19.90
CA ILE A 32 -13.29 -3.21 18.97
C ILE A 32 -12.54 -2.84 17.68
N ALA A 33 -11.31 -2.31 17.80
CA ALA A 33 -10.49 -1.99 16.64
C ALA A 33 -10.21 -3.21 15.75
N ALA A 34 -9.89 -4.37 16.34
CA ALA A 34 -9.68 -5.62 15.59
C ALA A 34 -10.92 -6.04 14.80
N ILE A 35 -12.10 -5.99 15.43
CA ILE A 35 -13.37 -6.37 14.80
C ILE A 35 -13.74 -5.42 13.66
N VAL A 36 -13.59 -4.12 13.88
CA VAL A 36 -13.88 -3.10 12.85
C VAL A 36 -12.96 -3.25 11.64
N VAL A 37 -11.67 -3.54 11.85
CA VAL A 37 -10.72 -3.83 10.76
C VAL A 37 -11.08 -5.13 10.06
N MET A 38 -11.44 -6.18 10.79
CA MET A 38 -11.85 -7.45 10.20
C MET A 38 -13.08 -7.30 9.30
N PHE A 39 -14.11 -6.59 9.77
CA PHE A 39 -15.28 -6.34 8.94
C PHE A 39 -14.96 -5.44 7.74
N PHE A 40 -14.08 -4.46 7.85
CA PHE A 40 -13.57 -3.76 6.65
C PHE A 40 -12.98 -4.74 5.64
N HIS A 41 -12.16 -5.69 6.09
CA HIS A 41 -11.57 -6.68 5.18
C HIS A 41 -12.61 -7.63 4.58
N TYR A 42 -13.65 -8.01 5.34
CA TYR A 42 -14.67 -8.95 4.87
C TYR A 42 -15.77 -8.30 4.05
N THR A 43 -16.12 -7.03 4.27
CA THR A 43 -17.25 -6.40 3.57
C THR A 43 -16.84 -5.42 2.48
N THR A 44 -15.65 -4.82 2.60
CA THR A 44 -15.20 -3.77 1.68
C THR A 44 -13.99 -4.25 0.89
N ARG A 45 -12.94 -4.73 1.56
CA ARG A 45 -11.72 -5.14 0.87
C ARG A 45 -11.89 -6.44 0.08
N TYR A 46 -12.68 -7.38 0.61
CA TYR A 46 -13.02 -8.60 -0.10
C TYR A 46 -13.82 -8.29 -1.38
N ASP A 47 -14.88 -7.47 -1.26
CA ASP A 47 -15.69 -7.04 -2.41
C ASP A 47 -14.84 -6.37 -3.51
N GLN A 48 -13.92 -5.50 -3.09
CA GLN A 48 -12.98 -4.84 -3.99
C GLN A 48 -12.09 -5.82 -4.77
N LEU A 49 -11.60 -6.87 -4.11
CA LEU A 49 -10.60 -7.80 -4.66
C LEU A 49 -11.21 -8.97 -5.42
N TYR A 50 -12.30 -9.53 -4.92
CA TYR A 50 -12.88 -10.78 -5.41
C TYR A 50 -14.34 -10.62 -5.87
N GLY A 51 -15.03 -9.55 -5.45
CA GLY A 51 -16.46 -9.35 -5.65
C GLY A 51 -17.30 -10.27 -4.77
N HIS A 52 -18.30 -9.71 -4.08
CA HIS A 52 -19.31 -10.54 -3.42
C HIS A 52 -20.34 -11.07 -4.43
N GLU A 53 -20.63 -12.37 -4.38
CA GLU A 53 -21.69 -13.00 -5.22
C GLU A 53 -23.08 -12.43 -4.94
N THR A 54 -23.35 -11.98 -3.71
CA THR A 54 -24.62 -11.38 -3.31
C THR A 54 -24.40 -10.08 -2.55
N ALA A 55 -25.33 -9.13 -2.65
CA ALA A 55 -25.23 -7.87 -1.92
C ALA A 55 -25.14 -8.13 -0.40
N THR A 56 -24.08 -7.65 0.22
CA THR A 56 -23.89 -7.72 1.68
C THR A 56 -24.86 -6.79 2.40
N THR A 57 -25.34 -7.19 3.59
CA THR A 57 -26.24 -6.37 4.41
C THR A 57 -25.63 -5.01 4.79
N PHE A 58 -24.30 -4.93 4.96
CA PHE A 58 -23.59 -3.71 5.30
C PHE A 58 -22.15 -3.73 4.76
N SER A 59 -21.54 -2.55 4.65
CA SER A 59 -20.11 -2.39 4.34
C SER A 59 -19.47 -1.35 5.26
N LEU A 60 -18.22 -1.57 5.67
CA LEU A 60 -17.46 -0.68 6.56
C LEU A 60 -16.21 -0.08 5.89
N PRO A 61 -16.34 0.80 4.88
CA PRO A 61 -15.20 1.34 4.13
C PRO A 61 -14.18 2.09 4.99
N TRP A 62 -14.63 2.69 6.09
CA TRP A 62 -13.78 3.42 7.04
C TRP A 62 -13.20 2.55 8.15
N GLY A 63 -13.49 1.24 8.16
CA GLY A 63 -13.07 0.34 9.25
C GLY A 63 -11.56 0.12 9.32
N HIS A 64 -10.82 0.38 8.24
CA HIS A 64 -9.36 0.34 8.23
C HIS A 64 -8.71 1.29 9.25
N TYR A 65 -9.40 2.38 9.67
CA TYR A 65 -8.90 3.28 10.71
C TYR A 65 -8.82 2.67 12.11
N GLY A 66 -9.35 1.44 12.33
CA GLY A 66 -9.04 0.69 13.54
C GLY A 66 -7.53 0.45 13.73
N VAL A 67 -6.76 0.38 12.65
CA VAL A 67 -5.28 0.35 12.67
C VAL A 67 -4.69 1.60 13.34
N ASN A 68 -5.26 2.78 13.06
CA ASN A 68 -4.79 4.03 13.64
C ASN A 68 -5.04 4.05 15.16
N LEU A 69 -6.16 3.49 15.61
CA LEU A 69 -6.42 3.30 17.04
C LEU A 69 -5.40 2.33 17.68
N PHE A 70 -4.98 1.27 16.98
CA PHE A 70 -3.88 0.42 17.47
C PHE A 70 -2.59 1.22 17.65
N PHE A 71 -2.20 2.07 16.70
CA PHE A 71 -1.01 2.93 16.85
C PHE A 71 -1.11 3.89 18.03
N MET A 72 -2.29 4.49 18.28
CA MET A 72 -2.52 5.33 19.45
C MET A 72 -2.40 4.53 20.76
N ILE A 73 -3.02 3.35 20.83
CA ILE A 73 -2.93 2.49 22.02
C ILE A 73 -1.50 2.00 22.24
N SER A 74 -0.76 1.68 21.18
CA SER A 74 0.65 1.32 21.24
C SER A 74 1.51 2.47 21.74
N GLY A 75 1.28 3.71 21.27
CA GLY A 75 1.91 4.91 21.83
C GLY A 75 1.69 5.06 23.34
N PHE A 76 0.44 4.86 23.79
CA PHE A 76 0.06 4.91 25.21
C PHE A 76 0.79 3.83 26.04
N VAL A 77 0.68 2.56 25.64
CA VAL A 77 1.16 1.41 26.41
C VAL A 77 2.68 1.31 26.43
N ILE A 78 3.36 1.72 25.36
CA ILE A 78 4.83 1.74 25.31
C ILE A 78 5.40 2.72 26.31
N PHE A 79 4.87 3.94 26.34
CA PHE A 79 5.31 4.93 27.33
C PHE A 79 4.97 4.51 28.75
N MET A 80 3.81 3.89 28.98
CA MET A 80 3.47 3.24 30.25
C MET A 80 4.49 2.18 30.67
N THR A 81 4.98 1.39 29.72
CA THR A 81 5.98 0.34 29.98
C THR A 81 7.34 0.96 30.31
N LEU A 82 7.80 1.93 29.52
CA LEU A 82 9.11 2.58 29.69
C LEU A 82 9.25 3.30 31.05
N HIS A 83 8.17 3.82 31.63
CA HIS A 83 8.20 4.44 32.96
C HIS A 83 8.28 3.42 34.11
N ARG A 84 7.94 2.15 33.87
CA ARG A 84 7.90 1.09 34.90
C ARG A 84 9.16 0.24 34.93
N ILE A 85 9.81 0.06 33.78
CA ILE A 85 10.98 -0.79 33.66
C ILE A 85 12.22 -0.14 34.27
N ARG A 86 13.13 -0.98 34.77
CA ARG A 86 14.43 -0.55 35.30
C ARG A 86 15.57 -0.90 34.36
N ARG A 87 15.46 -1.99 33.59
CA ARG A 87 16.49 -2.46 32.66
C ARG A 87 15.97 -2.45 31.22
N PRO A 88 16.80 -2.12 30.23
CA PRO A 88 16.39 -2.17 28.82
C PRO A 88 15.93 -3.57 28.37
N LEU A 89 16.55 -4.63 28.92
CA LEU A 89 16.13 -6.00 28.64
C LEU A 89 14.69 -6.30 29.09
N ASP A 90 14.19 -5.65 30.15
CA ASP A 90 12.82 -5.83 30.61
C ASP A 90 11.82 -5.37 29.54
N PHE A 91 12.16 -4.31 28.80
CA PHE A 91 11.38 -3.83 27.66
C PHE A 91 11.36 -4.86 26.53
N ILE A 92 12.56 -5.29 26.10
CA ILE A 92 12.73 -6.21 24.97
C ILE A 92 11.98 -7.52 25.26
N VAL A 93 12.20 -8.12 26.43
CA VAL A 93 11.52 -9.38 26.81
C VAL A 93 10.01 -9.17 26.92
N SER A 94 9.55 -8.04 27.46
CA SER A 94 8.12 -7.71 27.56
C SER A 94 7.43 -7.68 26.19
N ARG A 95 8.07 -7.05 25.19
CA ARG A 95 7.54 -6.93 23.82
C ARG A 95 7.71 -8.22 23.02
N PHE A 96 8.89 -8.84 23.09
CA PHE A 96 9.20 -10.09 22.41
C PHE A 96 8.22 -11.21 22.83
N SER A 97 8.06 -11.41 24.14
CA SER A 97 7.15 -12.43 24.69
C SER A 97 5.69 -12.20 24.34
N ARG A 98 5.31 -10.97 23.95
CA ARG A 98 3.94 -10.62 23.57
C ARG A 98 3.69 -10.82 22.08
N LEU A 99 4.66 -10.51 21.22
CA LEU A 99 4.46 -10.46 19.77
C LEU A 99 4.91 -11.75 19.08
N PHE A 100 6.19 -12.10 19.20
CA PHE A 100 6.83 -13.09 18.33
C PHE A 100 6.23 -14.50 18.38
N PRO A 101 5.95 -15.10 19.57
CA PRO A 101 5.46 -16.48 19.60
C PRO A 101 4.15 -16.70 18.83
N ALA A 102 3.18 -15.80 18.98
CA ALA A 102 1.92 -15.90 18.25
C ALA A 102 2.08 -15.51 16.78
N PHE A 103 2.91 -14.52 16.48
CA PHE A 103 3.21 -14.12 15.11
C PHE A 103 3.83 -15.24 14.29
N TRP A 104 4.82 -15.98 14.82
CA TRP A 104 5.43 -17.10 14.10
C TRP A 104 4.44 -18.19 13.75
N ILE A 105 3.56 -18.56 14.69
CA ILE A 105 2.52 -19.54 14.40
C ILE A 105 1.51 -18.98 13.40
N ALA A 106 1.16 -17.70 13.48
CA ALA A 106 0.27 -17.07 12.51
C ALA A 106 0.85 -17.08 11.10
N VAL A 107 2.14 -16.71 10.93
CA VAL A 107 2.83 -16.76 9.63
C VAL A 107 2.76 -18.18 9.04
N VAL A 108 3.06 -19.21 9.84
CA VAL A 108 3.02 -20.61 9.38
C VAL A 108 1.60 -21.04 9.00
N VAL A 109 0.61 -20.74 9.86
CA VAL A 109 -0.78 -21.13 9.64
C VAL A 109 -1.36 -20.40 8.42
N THR A 110 -1.19 -19.08 8.32
CA THR A 110 -1.64 -18.31 7.17
C THR A 110 -0.94 -18.79 5.89
N PHE A 111 0.37 -19.02 5.91
CA PHE A 111 1.09 -19.57 4.77
C PHE A 111 0.48 -20.91 4.31
N VAL A 112 0.33 -21.87 5.22
CA VAL A 112 -0.19 -23.20 4.86
C VAL A 112 -1.63 -23.12 4.35
N LEU A 113 -2.52 -22.42 5.05
CA LEU A 113 -3.93 -22.36 4.69
C LEU A 113 -4.18 -21.58 3.40
N THR A 114 -3.47 -20.47 3.18
CA THR A 114 -3.59 -19.69 1.93
C THR A 114 -3.19 -20.52 0.71
N HIS A 115 -2.13 -21.33 0.83
CA HIS A 115 -1.71 -22.25 -0.23
C HIS A 115 -2.68 -23.42 -0.40
N ALA A 116 -3.18 -23.99 0.69
CA ALA A 116 -4.12 -25.11 0.64
C ALA A 116 -5.47 -24.72 0.03
N MET A 117 -5.95 -23.50 0.29
CA MET A 117 -7.19 -22.95 -0.26
C MET A 117 -7.01 -22.41 -1.69
N GLY A 118 -5.78 -22.19 -2.15
CA GLY A 118 -5.51 -21.66 -3.48
C GLY A 118 -6.08 -20.25 -3.68
N LEU A 119 -5.92 -19.36 -2.70
CA LEU A 119 -6.41 -17.99 -2.77
C LEU A 119 -5.67 -17.23 -3.90
N PRO A 120 -6.39 -16.72 -4.94
CA PRO A 120 -5.76 -16.06 -6.08
C PRO A 120 -4.89 -14.88 -5.65
N ASP A 121 -3.68 -14.78 -6.23
CA ASP A 121 -2.75 -13.66 -6.05
C ASP A 121 -2.29 -13.37 -4.59
N LYS A 122 -2.50 -14.31 -3.67
CA LYS A 122 -2.03 -14.21 -2.26
C LYS A 122 -0.99 -15.25 -1.85
N GLY A 123 -0.67 -16.20 -2.74
CA GLY A 123 0.41 -17.17 -2.50
C GLY A 123 1.80 -16.53 -2.49
N VAL A 124 2.69 -16.98 -1.62
CA VAL A 124 4.09 -16.53 -1.56
C VAL A 124 5.04 -17.72 -1.48
N GLY A 125 6.26 -17.60 -1.98
CA GLY A 125 7.25 -18.69 -1.87
C GLY A 125 7.68 -18.97 -0.42
N ALA A 126 8.18 -20.18 -0.16
CA ALA A 126 8.64 -20.58 1.18
C ALA A 126 9.78 -19.69 1.72
N GLY A 127 10.67 -19.20 0.84
CA GLY A 127 11.70 -18.23 1.21
C GLY A 127 11.12 -16.90 1.69
N THR A 128 10.08 -16.39 1.02
CA THR A 128 9.34 -15.19 1.44
C THR A 128 8.68 -15.38 2.80
N ALA A 129 8.05 -16.55 3.01
CA ALA A 129 7.43 -16.88 4.29
C ALA A 129 8.45 -16.98 5.43
N PHE A 130 9.63 -17.54 5.17
CA PHE A 130 10.73 -17.55 6.13
C PHE A 130 11.19 -16.14 6.50
N MET A 131 11.33 -15.24 5.51
CA MET A 131 11.71 -13.84 5.76
C MET A 131 10.65 -13.07 6.57
N ASN A 132 9.37 -13.42 6.42
CA ASN A 132 8.29 -12.82 7.22
C ASN A 132 8.45 -13.11 8.72
N LEU A 133 9.10 -14.21 9.14
CA LEU A 133 9.29 -14.56 10.55
C LEU A 133 10.10 -13.51 11.34
N PHE A 134 10.83 -12.63 10.65
CA PHE A 134 11.62 -11.56 11.26
C PHE A 134 10.84 -10.25 11.47
N MET A 135 9.64 -10.09 10.90
CA MET A 135 8.79 -8.89 11.05
C MET A 135 9.44 -7.56 10.55
N ILE A 136 10.47 -7.66 9.71
CA ILE A 136 11.20 -6.52 9.11
C ILE A 136 11.33 -6.67 7.58
N HIS A 137 10.57 -7.60 7.01
CA HIS A 137 10.63 -7.97 5.60
C HIS A 137 10.14 -6.84 4.69
N GLY A 138 9.27 -5.94 5.17
CA GLY A 138 8.86 -4.74 4.44
C GLY A 138 10.04 -3.79 4.18
N LEU A 139 10.95 -3.60 5.15
CA LEU A 139 12.19 -2.83 4.95
C LEU A 139 13.07 -3.39 3.82
N LEU A 140 12.95 -4.70 3.55
CA LEU A 140 13.64 -5.42 2.48
C LEU A 140 12.82 -5.48 1.18
N ASN A 141 11.65 -4.82 1.18
CA ASN A 141 10.65 -4.84 0.11
C ASN A 141 10.22 -6.26 -0.27
N ILE A 142 10.18 -7.16 0.71
CA ILE A 142 9.74 -8.55 0.56
C ILE A 142 8.23 -8.60 0.83
N PRO A 143 7.43 -9.29 -0.01
CA PRO A 143 5.98 -9.38 0.18
C PRO A 143 5.57 -9.96 1.54
N HIS A 144 4.42 -9.51 2.04
CA HIS A 144 3.85 -10.04 3.27
C HIS A 144 3.10 -11.35 3.00
N VAL A 145 3.25 -12.33 3.90
CA VAL A 145 2.42 -13.56 3.90
C VAL A 145 0.94 -13.24 4.12
N ASP A 146 0.66 -12.19 4.91
CA ASP A 146 -0.67 -11.63 5.11
C ASP A 146 -0.60 -10.11 5.02
N GLY A 147 -1.62 -9.49 4.41
CA GLY A 147 -1.64 -8.05 4.14
C GLY A 147 -1.46 -7.25 5.42
N VAL A 148 -2.17 -7.63 6.47
CA VAL A 148 -2.18 -6.97 7.79
C VAL A 148 -0.81 -6.92 8.51
N TYR A 149 0.19 -7.71 8.10
CA TYR A 149 1.48 -7.78 8.79
C TYR A 149 2.33 -6.50 8.66
N TRP A 150 2.06 -5.63 7.69
CA TRP A 150 2.78 -4.36 7.55
C TRP A 150 2.66 -3.47 8.79
N THR A 151 1.56 -3.56 9.54
CA THR A 151 1.32 -2.73 10.73
C THR A 151 2.25 -3.07 11.88
N LEU A 152 2.61 -4.35 12.02
CA LEU A 152 3.48 -4.83 13.10
C LEU A 152 4.92 -4.34 12.91
N GLU A 153 5.36 -4.22 11.66
CA GLU A 153 6.66 -3.64 11.33
C GLU A 153 6.73 -2.17 11.79
N ILE A 154 5.67 -1.39 11.52
CA ILE A 154 5.56 0.00 12.00
C ILE A 154 5.58 0.07 13.54
N GLU A 155 4.88 -0.84 14.22
CA GLU A 155 4.93 -0.90 15.69
C GLU A 155 6.34 -1.23 16.20
N LEU A 156 7.03 -2.20 15.59
CA LEU A 156 8.39 -2.58 15.97
C LEU A 156 9.38 -1.42 15.78
N LEU A 157 9.25 -0.66 14.68
CA LEU A 157 10.05 0.54 14.43
C LEU A 157 9.80 1.61 15.50
N PHE A 158 8.53 1.87 15.87
CA PHE A 158 8.23 2.78 16.96
C PHE A 158 8.82 2.31 18.29
N TYR A 159 8.78 1.00 18.57
CA TYR A 159 9.35 0.43 19.79
C TYR A 159 10.87 0.58 19.82
N ALA A 160 11.54 0.43 18.67
CA ALA A 160 12.97 0.66 18.53
C ALA A 160 13.34 2.14 18.77
N MET A 161 12.56 3.08 18.26
CA MET A 161 12.75 4.52 18.53
C MET A 161 12.58 4.84 20.02
N ALA A 162 11.52 4.31 20.65
CA ALA A 162 11.23 4.55 22.05
C ALA A 162 12.30 3.93 22.97
N LEU A 163 12.78 2.71 22.64
CA LEU A 163 13.89 2.06 23.32
C LEU A 163 15.19 2.83 23.14
N THR A 164 15.47 3.36 21.94
CA THR A 164 16.65 4.18 21.68
C THR A 164 16.65 5.44 22.55
N LEU A 165 15.52 6.14 22.62
CA LEU A 165 15.38 7.32 23.49
C LEU A 165 15.59 6.98 24.97
N TYR A 166 15.13 5.80 25.40
CA TYR A 166 15.38 5.27 26.75
C TYR A 166 16.85 4.92 27.00
N LEU A 167 17.50 4.22 26.07
CA LEU A 167 18.91 3.84 26.17
C LEU A 167 19.84 5.05 26.26
N LEU A 168 19.48 6.16 25.59
CA LEU A 168 20.19 7.43 25.65
C LEU A 168 19.94 8.19 26.97
N GLY A 169 19.03 7.72 27.84
CA GLY A 169 18.62 8.42 29.05
C GLY A 169 17.86 9.72 28.77
N ARG A 170 17.23 9.85 27.58
CA ARG A 170 16.62 11.10 27.07
C ARG A 170 15.10 11.03 27.02
N LEU A 171 14.46 10.17 27.82
CA LEU A 171 12.98 10.13 27.89
C LEU A 171 12.38 11.46 28.35
N ASP A 172 13.12 12.27 29.11
CA ASP A 172 12.73 13.64 29.47
C ASP A 172 12.63 14.57 28.24
N LYS A 173 13.33 14.24 27.15
CA LYS A 173 13.33 14.98 25.87
C LYS A 173 12.33 14.44 24.85
N VAL A 174 11.38 13.58 25.25
CA VAL A 174 10.37 13.02 24.34
C VAL A 174 9.64 14.08 23.52
N HIS A 175 9.30 15.24 24.10
CA HIS A 175 8.64 16.31 23.34
C HIS A 175 9.48 16.80 22.18
N PHE A 176 10.79 16.93 22.35
CA PHE A 176 11.70 17.37 21.29
C PHE A 176 11.82 16.30 20.19
N ALA A 177 11.97 15.03 20.57
CA ALA A 177 12.06 13.94 19.60
C ALA A 177 10.78 13.82 18.76
N LEU A 178 9.61 13.85 19.40
CA LEU A 178 8.32 13.78 18.72
C LEU A 178 8.03 15.04 17.90
N MET A 179 8.36 16.23 18.40
CA MET A 179 8.23 17.47 17.64
C MET A 179 9.13 17.45 16.40
N ALA A 180 10.36 16.94 16.50
CA ALA A 180 11.25 16.81 15.35
C ALA A 180 10.68 15.87 14.28
N LEU A 181 10.06 14.75 14.66
CA LEU A 181 9.42 13.84 13.70
C LEU A 181 8.15 14.44 13.08
N LEU A 182 7.33 15.16 13.85
CA LEU A 182 6.18 15.90 13.31
C LEU A 182 6.62 17.02 12.35
N ALA A 183 7.66 17.77 12.72
CA ALA A 183 8.24 18.80 11.87
C ALA A 183 8.80 18.18 10.58
N LEU A 184 9.48 17.04 10.66
CA LEU A 184 10.00 16.34 9.48
C LEU A 184 8.87 15.83 8.58
N ARG A 185 7.77 15.31 9.15
CA ARG A 185 6.58 14.94 8.37
C ARG A 185 5.98 16.16 7.66
N LEU A 186 5.86 17.29 8.36
CA LEU A 186 5.38 18.54 7.75
C LEU A 186 6.32 19.02 6.65
N SER A 187 7.62 19.05 6.91
CA SER A 187 8.65 19.44 5.94
C SER A 187 8.61 18.54 4.71
N TYR A 188 8.46 17.23 4.88
CA TYR A 188 8.30 16.30 3.77
C TYR A 188 7.04 16.60 2.95
N PHE A 189 5.89 16.81 3.60
CA PHE A 189 4.66 17.19 2.91
C PHE A 189 4.82 18.51 2.13
N LEU A 190 5.43 19.52 2.73
CA LEU A 190 5.67 20.81 2.08
C LEU A 190 6.66 20.68 0.92
N ALA A 191 7.73 19.90 1.09
CA ALA A 191 8.73 19.66 0.06
C ALA A 191 8.14 18.89 -1.14
N LEU A 192 7.28 17.91 -0.88
CA LEU A 192 6.53 17.21 -1.92
C LEU A 192 5.56 18.17 -2.64
N LYS A 193 4.78 18.94 -1.88
CA LYS A 193 3.73 19.83 -2.42
C LYS A 193 4.26 21.03 -3.18
N PHE A 194 5.37 21.64 -2.73
CA PHE A 194 5.87 22.91 -3.25
C PHE A 194 7.20 22.81 -3.99
N ALA A 195 7.99 21.75 -3.77
CA ALA A 195 9.33 21.59 -4.36
C ALA A 195 9.51 20.28 -5.16
N ASP A 196 8.50 19.39 -5.21
CA ASP A 196 8.57 18.09 -5.91
C ASP A 196 9.74 17.21 -5.43
N ILE A 197 10.16 17.39 -4.17
CA ILE A 197 11.24 16.61 -3.55
C ILE A 197 10.63 15.38 -2.90
N GLU A 198 10.92 14.21 -3.46
CA GLU A 198 10.53 12.93 -2.91
C GLU A 198 11.57 12.41 -1.92
N MET A 199 11.09 11.95 -0.75
CA MET A 199 11.92 11.22 0.19
C MET A 199 11.88 9.74 -0.15
N SER A 200 13.02 9.04 0.00
CA SER A 200 13.04 7.60 -0.26
C SER A 200 12.02 6.88 0.62
N TRP A 201 11.33 5.89 0.04
CA TRP A 201 10.32 5.10 0.75
C TRP A 201 10.91 4.50 2.04
N THR A 202 12.12 3.93 1.95
CA THR A 202 12.83 3.35 3.10
C THR A 202 13.03 4.35 4.23
N LEU A 203 13.42 5.60 3.93
CA LEU A 203 13.63 6.61 4.98
C LEU A 203 12.30 7.04 5.61
N SER A 204 11.25 7.21 4.80
CA SER A 204 9.89 7.51 5.28
C SER A 204 9.34 6.40 6.18
N HIS A 205 9.57 5.15 5.78
CA HIS A 205 9.14 3.95 6.47
C HIS A 205 9.90 3.74 7.78
N LEU A 206 11.24 3.84 7.74
CA LEU A 206 12.11 3.71 8.92
C LEU A 206 11.76 4.76 9.99
N LEU A 207 11.41 5.98 9.57
CA LEU A 207 11.01 7.07 10.45
C LEU A 207 9.50 7.08 10.77
N ILE A 208 8.74 6.11 10.25
CA ILE A 208 7.30 5.94 10.41
C ILE A 208 6.50 7.23 10.18
N LEU A 209 6.98 8.12 9.29
CA LEU A 209 6.45 9.49 9.16
C LEU A 209 4.94 9.54 8.88
N PRO A 210 4.35 8.67 8.03
CA PRO A 210 2.91 8.70 7.81
C PRO A 210 2.10 8.42 9.10
N TYR A 211 2.65 7.63 10.02
CA TYR A 211 1.94 7.13 11.19
C TYR A 211 2.31 7.82 12.50
N ILE A 212 3.41 8.59 12.54
CA ILE A 212 3.97 9.14 13.78
C ILE A 212 2.96 9.98 14.58
N ALA A 213 2.08 10.74 13.91
CA ALA A 213 1.10 11.58 14.59
C ALA A 213 0.10 10.78 15.44
N TRP A 214 -0.28 9.58 14.99
CA TRP A 214 -1.15 8.66 15.74
C TRP A 214 -0.46 8.16 17.02
N PHE A 215 0.81 7.76 16.92
CA PHE A 215 1.61 7.40 18.10
C PHE A 215 1.75 8.59 19.07
N VAL A 216 1.99 9.80 18.55
CA VAL A 216 2.10 11.02 19.37
C VAL A 216 0.82 11.25 20.16
N CYS A 217 -0.37 11.12 19.55
CA CYS A 217 -1.64 11.23 20.26
C CYS A 217 -1.71 10.25 21.44
N GLY A 218 -1.34 8.99 21.22
CA GLY A 218 -1.26 7.97 22.27
C GLY A 218 -0.33 8.33 23.43
N VAL A 219 0.90 8.74 23.11
CA VAL A 219 1.91 9.14 24.11
C VAL A 219 1.42 10.36 24.91
N MET A 220 0.82 11.36 24.23
CA MET A 220 0.32 12.56 24.90
C MET A 220 -0.87 12.24 25.80
N VAL A 221 -1.80 11.37 25.40
CA VAL A 221 -2.91 10.93 26.25
C VAL A 221 -2.37 10.21 27.50
N TYR A 222 -1.39 9.30 27.35
CA TYR A 222 -0.76 8.64 28.50
C TYR A 222 -0.14 9.65 29.47
N ARG A 223 0.64 10.61 28.97
CA ARG A 223 1.28 11.65 29.79
C ARG A 223 0.25 12.52 30.49
N ARG A 224 -0.83 12.90 29.82
CA ARG A 224 -1.90 13.71 30.43
C ARG A 224 -2.62 13.00 31.56
N VAL A 225 -2.80 11.68 31.46
CA VAL A 225 -3.47 10.86 32.48
C VAL A 225 -2.53 10.51 33.62
N SER A 226 -1.30 10.09 33.31
CA SER A 226 -0.37 9.52 34.30
C SER A 226 0.61 10.53 34.91
N LEU A 227 0.86 11.65 34.21
CA LEU A 227 1.80 12.71 34.59
C LEU A 227 1.16 14.11 34.47
N PRO A 228 -0.03 14.35 35.04
CA PRO A 228 -0.85 15.53 34.75
C PRO A 228 -0.16 16.87 35.05
N TYR A 229 0.83 16.89 35.95
CA TYR A 229 1.52 18.10 36.43
C TYR A 229 2.94 18.29 35.89
N VAL A 230 3.49 17.35 35.12
CA VAL A 230 4.91 17.42 34.71
C VAL A 230 5.15 18.46 33.62
N THR A 231 4.37 18.43 32.54
CA THR A 231 4.50 19.36 31.39
C THR A 231 3.16 19.63 30.68
N PRO A 232 2.12 20.10 31.39
CA PRO A 232 0.76 20.13 30.86
C PRO A 232 0.59 20.95 29.58
N ILE A 233 1.26 22.11 29.48
CA ILE A 233 1.19 22.98 28.31
C ILE A 233 1.86 22.32 27.10
N ARG A 234 3.05 21.73 27.28
CA ARG A 234 3.79 21.06 26.20
C ARG A 234 3.05 19.82 25.70
N ASP A 235 2.44 19.05 26.61
CA ASP A 235 1.65 17.87 26.22
C ASP A 235 0.43 18.27 25.37
N ARG A 236 -0.29 19.32 25.77
CA ARG A 236 -1.44 19.84 25.01
C ARG A 236 -1.02 20.44 23.67
N ALA A 237 0.05 21.22 23.66
CA ALA A 237 0.58 21.83 22.44
C ALA A 237 0.99 20.75 21.43
N LEU A 238 1.72 19.71 21.87
CA LEU A 238 2.17 18.64 20.99
C LEU A 238 1.01 17.76 20.48
N LEU A 239 0.00 17.49 21.33
CA LEU A 239 -1.23 16.83 20.90
C LEU A 239 -1.95 17.66 19.83
N LEU A 240 -2.14 18.96 20.06
CA LEU A 240 -2.76 19.85 19.10
C LEU A 240 -1.96 19.93 17.80
N SER A 241 -0.63 20.01 17.87
CA SER A 241 0.24 19.98 16.69
C SER A 241 0.06 18.70 15.87
N ALA A 242 -0.04 17.53 16.52
CA ALA A 242 -0.30 16.27 15.82
C ALA A 242 -1.67 16.26 15.12
N LEU A 243 -2.72 16.74 15.80
CA LEU A 243 -4.08 16.82 15.25
C LEU A 243 -4.16 17.80 14.06
N VAL A 244 -3.58 18.98 14.20
CA VAL A 244 -3.51 19.99 13.12
C VAL A 244 -2.69 19.47 11.95
N LEU A 245 -1.57 18.78 12.22
CA LEU A 245 -0.75 18.19 11.16
C LEU A 245 -1.54 17.17 10.35
N MET A 246 -2.28 16.26 11.00
CA MET A 246 -3.14 15.30 10.30
C MET A 246 -4.26 16.00 9.52
N ALA A 247 -4.87 17.05 10.09
CA ALA A 247 -5.87 17.84 9.38
C ALA A 247 -5.34 18.52 8.11
N VAL A 248 -4.09 19.01 8.16
CA VAL A 248 -3.43 19.71 7.05
C VAL A 248 -2.89 18.76 5.99
N VAL A 249 -2.27 17.65 6.41
CA VAL A 249 -1.57 16.70 5.54
C VAL A 249 -2.52 15.65 4.96
N ASP A 250 -3.37 15.06 5.81
CA ASP A 250 -4.24 13.93 5.44
C ASP A 250 -5.70 14.36 5.21
N GLY A 251 -6.04 15.60 5.57
CA GLY A 251 -7.36 16.20 5.40
C GLY A 251 -8.11 16.40 6.72
N PRO A 252 -9.04 17.38 6.77
CA PRO A 252 -9.70 17.80 8.00
C PRO A 252 -10.52 16.68 8.67
N GLY A 253 -11.10 15.78 7.87
CA GLY A 253 -11.82 14.60 8.39
C GLY A 253 -10.92 13.68 9.22
N ILE A 254 -9.66 13.50 8.81
CA ILE A 254 -8.67 12.69 9.54
C ILE A 254 -8.27 13.37 10.85
N GLY A 255 -8.07 14.69 10.83
CA GLY A 255 -7.83 15.45 12.05
C GLY A 255 -8.96 15.34 13.07
N LEU A 256 -10.22 15.41 12.60
CA LEU A 256 -11.41 15.23 13.44
C LEU A 256 -11.51 13.81 14.00
N LEU A 257 -11.28 12.80 13.16
CA LEU A 257 -11.24 11.40 13.58
C LEU A 257 -10.17 11.18 14.66
N ALA A 258 -8.97 11.70 14.45
CA ALA A 258 -7.88 11.61 15.43
C ALA A 258 -8.20 12.30 16.76
N ALA A 259 -8.89 13.45 16.71
CA ALA A 259 -9.34 14.15 17.90
C ALA A 259 -10.39 13.31 18.66
N GLY A 260 -11.36 12.73 17.94
CA GLY A 260 -12.38 11.84 18.51
C GLY A 260 -11.77 10.58 19.14
N LEU A 261 -10.88 9.89 18.43
CA LEU A 261 -10.18 8.71 18.95
C LEU A 261 -9.28 9.07 20.15
N SER A 262 -8.64 10.25 20.15
CA SER A 262 -7.83 10.71 21.29
C SER A 262 -8.68 10.96 22.52
N PHE A 263 -9.88 11.52 22.34
CA PHE A 263 -10.85 11.72 23.41
C PHE A 263 -11.38 10.39 23.96
N ILE A 264 -11.72 9.44 23.09
CA ILE A 264 -12.17 8.09 23.49
C ILE A 264 -11.07 7.39 24.28
N LEU A 265 -9.82 7.41 23.79
CA LEU A 265 -8.67 6.84 24.47
C LEU A 265 -8.43 7.49 25.85
N TRP A 266 -8.56 8.81 25.93
CA TRP A 266 -8.44 9.55 27.20
C TRP A 266 -9.56 9.18 28.18
N ALA A 267 -10.81 9.08 27.71
CA ALA A 267 -11.94 8.68 28.53
C ALA A 267 -11.80 7.24 29.04
N ALA A 268 -11.36 6.31 28.19
CA ALA A 268 -11.06 4.93 28.57
C ALA A 268 -9.94 4.87 29.62
N ALA A 269 -8.86 5.62 29.42
CA ALA A 269 -7.73 5.66 30.36
C ALA A 269 -8.10 6.25 31.74
N LEU A 270 -9.15 7.09 31.81
CA LEU A 270 -9.72 7.60 33.06
C LEU A 270 -10.80 6.69 33.67
N GLY A 271 -11.12 5.55 33.05
CA GLY A 271 -12.20 4.66 33.51
C GLY A 271 -13.61 5.25 33.32
N LYS A 272 -13.76 6.24 32.43
CA LYS A 272 -15.06 6.90 32.15
C LYS A 272 -15.94 6.13 31.17
N LEU A 273 -15.48 4.99 30.68
CA LEU A 273 -16.22 4.11 29.77
C LEU A 273 -16.45 2.73 30.41
N PRO A 274 -17.10 2.63 31.58
CA PRO A 274 -17.20 1.38 32.33
C PRO A 274 -17.97 0.28 31.58
N TRP A 275 -18.83 0.64 30.63
CA TRP A 275 -19.54 -0.32 29.77
C TRP A 275 -18.59 -1.13 28.86
N LEU A 276 -17.40 -0.60 28.55
CA LEU A 276 -16.34 -1.33 27.85
C LEU A 276 -15.68 -2.40 28.71
N ALA A 277 -15.79 -2.32 30.04
CA ALA A 277 -15.18 -3.28 30.96
C ALA A 277 -16.01 -4.56 31.14
N ASN A 278 -16.98 -4.83 30.26
CA ASN A 278 -17.78 -6.05 30.30
C ASN A 278 -16.99 -7.29 29.82
N PRO A 279 -17.42 -8.52 30.18
CA PRO A 279 -16.67 -9.73 29.85
C PRO A 279 -16.47 -9.98 28.35
N VAL A 280 -17.42 -9.56 27.50
CA VAL A 280 -17.34 -9.76 26.04
C VAL A 280 -16.25 -8.88 25.44
N PHE A 281 -16.26 -7.58 25.74
CA PHE A 281 -15.23 -6.67 25.25
C PHE A 281 -13.86 -6.96 25.87
N ALA A 282 -13.81 -7.39 27.14
CA ALA A 282 -12.57 -7.85 27.76
C ALA A 282 -12.01 -9.10 27.06
N TRP A 283 -12.87 -10.05 26.65
CA TRP A 283 -12.49 -11.21 25.87
C TRP A 283 -11.99 -10.83 24.47
N LEU A 284 -12.73 -9.97 23.75
CA LEU A 284 -12.30 -9.43 22.45
C LEU A 284 -10.95 -8.72 22.55
N GLY A 285 -10.75 -7.93 23.61
CA GLY A 285 -9.47 -7.29 23.91
C GLY A 285 -8.34 -8.30 24.13
N ALA A 286 -8.61 -9.39 24.85
CA ALA A 286 -7.63 -10.43 25.12
C ALA A 286 -7.16 -11.16 23.85
N ILE A 287 -8.07 -11.44 22.91
CA ILE A 287 -7.75 -12.13 21.63
C ILE A 287 -7.42 -11.16 20.49
N SER A 288 -7.51 -9.84 20.71
CA SER A 288 -7.39 -8.82 19.66
C SER A 288 -6.14 -8.97 18.80
N TYR A 289 -5.02 -9.37 19.40
CA TYR A 289 -3.76 -9.54 18.69
C TYR A 289 -3.79 -10.73 17.73
N THR A 290 -4.17 -11.92 18.21
CA THR A 290 -4.23 -13.13 17.38
C THR A 290 -5.35 -13.08 16.35
N LEU A 291 -6.46 -12.41 16.67
CA LEU A 291 -7.52 -12.11 15.71
C LEU A 291 -6.98 -11.26 14.56
N TYR A 292 -6.27 -10.18 14.90
CA TYR A 292 -5.66 -9.32 13.90
C TYR A 292 -4.68 -10.10 13.00
N LEU A 293 -3.92 -11.04 13.55
CA LEU A 293 -2.94 -11.84 12.79
C LEU A 293 -3.52 -12.87 11.80
N LEU A 294 -4.76 -13.33 12.02
CA LEU A 294 -5.30 -14.49 11.30
C LEU A 294 -6.55 -14.19 10.47
N HIS A 295 -7.15 -13.01 10.62
CA HIS A 295 -8.47 -12.77 10.05
C HIS A 295 -8.50 -12.60 8.53
N GLU A 296 -7.51 -11.95 7.92
CA GLU A 296 -7.59 -11.44 6.54
C GLU A 296 -7.54 -12.58 5.50
N ASN A 297 -6.36 -13.11 5.17
CA ASN A 297 -6.23 -14.10 4.10
C ASN A 297 -6.99 -15.40 4.35
N ILE A 298 -7.00 -15.90 5.60
CA ILE A 298 -7.74 -17.13 5.96
C ILE A 298 -9.24 -16.90 5.86
N GLY A 299 -9.73 -15.72 6.28
CA GLY A 299 -11.13 -15.36 6.15
C GLY A 299 -11.55 -15.24 4.69
N TRP A 300 -10.75 -14.56 3.86
CA TRP A 300 -11.00 -14.46 2.42
C TRP A 300 -11.03 -15.81 1.73
N GLY A 301 -10.09 -16.72 2.04
CA GLY A 301 -10.08 -18.08 1.50
C GLY A 301 -11.35 -18.86 1.83
N LEU A 302 -11.81 -18.79 3.08
CA LEU A 302 -13.07 -19.43 3.46
C LEU A 302 -14.28 -18.79 2.77
N MET A 303 -14.33 -17.45 2.69
CA MET A 303 -15.43 -16.75 2.04
C MET A 303 -15.53 -17.10 0.56
N LEU A 304 -14.40 -17.10 -0.15
CA LEU A 304 -14.34 -17.44 -1.56
C LEU A 304 -14.85 -18.86 -1.83
N HIS A 305 -14.49 -19.83 -0.99
CA HIS A 305 -14.99 -21.19 -1.12
C HIS A 305 -16.47 -21.33 -0.74
N ALA A 306 -16.92 -20.61 0.29
CA ALA A 306 -18.32 -20.60 0.72
C ALA A 306 -19.23 -20.01 -0.37
N GLU A 307 -18.85 -18.88 -0.95
CA GLU A 307 -19.59 -18.23 -2.04
C GLU A 307 -19.60 -19.08 -3.30
N ARG A 308 -18.47 -19.68 -3.69
CA ARG A 308 -18.41 -20.65 -4.81
C ARG A 308 -19.24 -21.91 -4.58
N ALA A 309 -19.50 -22.28 -3.33
CA ALA A 309 -20.42 -23.37 -2.98
C ALA A 309 -21.90 -22.94 -2.99
N GLY A 310 -22.20 -21.69 -3.38
CA GLY A 310 -23.55 -21.14 -3.50
C GLY A 310 -24.12 -20.56 -2.21
N LEU A 311 -23.30 -20.34 -1.17
CA LEU A 311 -23.74 -19.65 0.04
C LEU A 311 -23.80 -18.13 -0.20
N SER A 312 -24.72 -17.45 0.48
CA SER A 312 -24.78 -15.99 0.43
C SER A 312 -23.55 -15.36 1.08
N SER A 313 -23.19 -14.17 0.61
CA SER A 313 -22.03 -13.40 1.09
C SER A 313 -22.14 -13.09 2.58
N ASP A 314 -23.33 -12.77 3.09
CA ASP A 314 -23.54 -12.57 4.54
C ASP A 314 -23.28 -13.85 5.34
N LEU A 315 -23.68 -15.02 4.83
CA LEU A 315 -23.39 -16.29 5.50
C LEU A 315 -21.90 -16.63 5.44
N ALA A 316 -21.24 -16.38 4.32
CA ALA A 316 -19.80 -16.52 4.18
C ALA A 316 -19.03 -15.65 5.18
N ILE A 317 -19.45 -14.38 5.36
CA ILE A 317 -18.89 -13.46 6.35
C ILE A 317 -19.09 -13.97 7.78
N VAL A 318 -20.28 -14.51 8.11
CA VAL A 318 -20.55 -15.09 9.44
C VAL A 318 -19.65 -16.30 9.70
N LEU A 319 -19.50 -17.19 8.71
CA LEU A 319 -18.64 -18.37 8.83
C LEU A 319 -17.16 -17.97 8.99
N ALA A 320 -16.67 -17.01 8.20
CA ALA A 320 -15.32 -16.48 8.31
C ALA A 320 -15.07 -15.80 9.65
N THR A 321 -16.03 -15.03 10.14
CA THR A 321 -15.97 -14.40 11.47
C THR A 321 -15.90 -15.44 12.58
N ALA A 322 -16.73 -16.48 12.52
CA ALA A 322 -16.73 -17.56 13.50
C ALA A 322 -15.39 -18.31 13.50
N LEU A 323 -14.84 -18.61 12.31
CA LEU A 323 -13.54 -19.24 12.17
C LEU A 323 -12.42 -18.37 12.74
N ALA A 324 -12.37 -17.08 12.36
CA ALA A 324 -11.35 -16.15 12.82
C ALA A 324 -11.36 -16.00 14.35
N LEU A 325 -12.53 -15.87 14.97
CA LEU A 325 -12.68 -15.80 16.43
C LEU A 325 -12.25 -17.09 17.13
N ALA A 326 -12.59 -18.26 16.55
CA ALA A 326 -12.19 -19.55 17.09
C ALA A 326 -10.67 -19.75 17.02
N MET A 327 -10.06 -19.48 15.86
CA MET A 327 -8.62 -19.58 15.65
C MET A 327 -7.85 -18.59 16.53
N ALA A 328 -8.31 -17.34 16.64
CA ALA A 328 -7.73 -16.34 17.52
C ALA A 328 -7.77 -16.78 18.98
N THR A 329 -8.91 -17.30 19.44
CA THR A 329 -9.06 -17.82 20.80
C THR A 329 -8.13 -19.00 21.08
N ALA A 330 -8.03 -19.93 20.13
CA ALA A 330 -7.13 -21.08 20.22
C ALA A 330 -5.67 -20.61 20.28
N LEU A 331 -5.23 -19.76 19.35
CA LEU A 331 -3.86 -19.25 19.31
C LEU A 331 -3.51 -18.48 20.60
N THR A 332 -4.43 -17.67 21.12
CA THR A 332 -4.22 -16.93 22.36
C THR A 332 -4.06 -17.86 23.57
N LYS A 333 -4.94 -18.85 23.71
CA LYS A 333 -4.93 -19.75 24.88
C LYS A 333 -3.81 -20.80 24.83
N LEU A 334 -3.50 -21.33 23.65
CA LEU A 334 -2.58 -22.44 23.46
C LEU A 334 -1.14 -22.01 23.25
N VAL A 335 -0.90 -20.84 22.63
CA VAL A 335 0.45 -20.39 22.28
C VAL A 335 0.79 -19.08 22.98
N GLU A 336 0.02 -18.03 22.72
CA GLU A 336 0.37 -16.67 23.13
C GLU A 336 0.52 -16.54 24.65
N VAL A 337 -0.50 -16.91 25.43
CA VAL A 337 -0.49 -16.78 26.88
C VAL A 337 0.51 -17.73 27.54
N PRO A 338 0.59 -19.03 27.19
CA PRO A 338 1.59 -19.94 27.75
C PRO A 338 3.02 -19.52 27.43
N ALA A 339 3.33 -19.17 26.18
CA ALA A 339 4.67 -18.72 25.78
C ALA A 339 5.03 -17.42 26.50
N MET A 340 4.10 -16.45 26.57
CA MET A 340 4.33 -15.20 27.27
C MET A 340 4.64 -15.41 28.75
N LYS A 341 3.90 -16.29 29.44
CA LYS A 341 4.16 -16.64 30.85
C LYS A 341 5.51 -17.33 31.00
N TRP A 342 5.77 -18.36 30.21
CA TRP A 342 7.00 -19.14 30.27
C TRP A 342 8.26 -18.28 30.03
N ILE A 343 8.28 -17.46 28.97
CA ILE A 343 9.40 -16.56 28.66
C ILE A 343 9.66 -15.60 29.83
N ARG A 344 8.60 -14.98 30.36
CA ARG A 344 8.72 -13.99 31.44
C ARG A 344 9.13 -14.61 32.77
N GLU A 345 8.62 -15.79 33.11
CA GLU A 345 9.01 -16.51 34.32
C GLU A 345 10.46 -17.00 34.25
N ASN A 346 10.87 -17.60 33.13
CA ASN A 346 12.25 -18.03 32.93
C ASN A 346 13.22 -16.83 32.95
N TYR A 347 12.84 -15.69 32.36
CA TYR A 347 13.61 -14.46 32.45
C TYR A 347 13.78 -13.99 33.90
N ARG A 348 12.71 -14.02 34.72
CA ARG A 348 12.74 -13.61 36.13
C ARG A 348 13.54 -14.56 37.04
N ARG A 349 13.53 -15.87 36.74
CA ARG A 349 14.25 -16.89 37.54
C ARG A 349 15.76 -16.84 37.34
N ARG A 350 16.24 -16.31 36.21
CA ARG A 350 17.67 -16.22 35.91
C ARG A 350 18.27 -14.93 36.47
N SER A 351 19.42 -15.04 37.10
CA SER A 351 20.25 -13.91 37.50
C SER A 351 20.90 -13.30 36.26
N TRP A 352 20.25 -12.32 35.65
CA TRP A 352 20.85 -11.61 34.53
C TRP A 352 21.86 -10.57 35.04
N PRO A 353 23.10 -10.57 34.53
CA PRO A 353 24.06 -9.53 34.84
C PRO A 353 23.50 -8.16 34.43
N GLU A 354 23.94 -7.10 35.08
CA GLU A 354 23.57 -5.73 34.67
C GLU A 354 24.17 -5.41 33.31
N ILE A 355 23.40 -5.70 32.25
CA ILE A 355 23.74 -5.28 30.90
C ILE A 355 23.50 -3.77 30.84
N HIS A 356 24.61 -3.03 30.81
CA HIS A 356 24.58 -1.58 30.67
C HIS A 356 23.90 -1.20 29.35
N ALA A 357 23.14 -0.10 29.36
CA ALA A 357 22.43 0.42 28.19
C ALA A 357 23.35 0.57 26.96
N SER A 358 24.62 0.95 27.18
CA SER A 358 25.64 1.04 26.13
C SER A 358 25.89 -0.29 25.41
N LYS A 359 25.96 -1.41 26.12
CA LYS A 359 26.14 -2.74 25.51
C LYS A 359 24.93 -3.16 24.68
N VAL A 360 23.72 -2.89 25.17
CA VAL A 360 22.47 -3.15 24.42
C VAL A 360 22.44 -2.31 23.16
N PHE A 361 22.76 -1.01 23.27
CA PHE A 361 22.79 -0.10 22.13
C PHE A 361 23.81 -0.54 21.06
N ILE A 362 25.05 -0.86 21.45
CA ILE A 362 26.08 -1.37 20.52
C ILE A 362 25.63 -2.65 19.83
N THR A 363 25.01 -3.57 20.57
CA THR A 363 24.51 -4.84 20.01
C THR A 363 23.40 -4.61 19.00
N LEU A 364 22.46 -3.70 19.28
CA LEU A 364 21.37 -3.34 18.36
C LEU A 364 21.90 -2.67 17.09
N VAL A 365 22.88 -1.77 17.23
CA VAL A 365 23.56 -1.13 16.08
C VAL A 365 24.27 -2.17 15.23
N ALA A 366 25.02 -3.09 15.84
CA ALA A 366 25.70 -4.17 15.12
C ALA A 366 24.70 -5.09 14.40
N LEU A 367 23.60 -5.47 15.05
CA LEU A 367 22.55 -6.28 14.43
C LEU A 367 21.91 -5.54 13.24
N PHE A 368 21.64 -4.25 13.38
CA PHE A 368 21.13 -3.42 12.29
C PHE A 368 22.10 -3.35 11.12
N SER A 369 23.40 -3.20 11.38
CA SER A 369 24.43 -3.22 10.33
C SER A 369 24.50 -4.57 9.60
N VAL A 370 24.37 -5.69 10.33
CA VAL A 370 24.30 -7.03 9.72
C VAL A 370 23.04 -7.19 8.87
N LEU A 371 21.89 -6.77 9.39
CA LEU A 371 20.62 -6.81 8.66
C LEU A 371 20.65 -5.91 7.42
N ALA A 372 21.27 -4.74 7.49
CA ALA A 372 21.46 -3.84 6.34
C ALA A 372 22.43 -4.44 5.31
N GLY A 373 23.50 -5.11 5.76
CA GLY A 373 24.41 -5.84 4.88
C GLY A 373 23.71 -7.02 4.18
N PHE A 374 22.89 -7.77 4.92
CA PHE A 374 22.06 -8.83 4.36
C PHE A 374 21.00 -8.28 3.39
N ALA A 375 20.34 -7.16 3.73
CA ALA A 375 19.40 -6.47 2.86
C ALA A 375 20.06 -6.08 1.54
N HIS A 376 21.27 -5.53 1.61
CA HIS A 376 22.04 -5.16 0.44
C HIS A 376 22.40 -6.38 -0.42
N ALA A 377 22.89 -7.46 0.19
CA ALA A 377 23.19 -8.71 -0.49
C ALA A 377 21.93 -9.36 -1.10
N TRP A 378 20.81 -9.32 -0.38
CA TRP A 378 19.52 -9.81 -0.85
C TRP A 378 19.03 -9.01 -2.05
N HIS A 379 19.12 -7.67 -2.03
CA HIS A 379 18.80 -6.83 -3.17
C HIS A 379 19.72 -7.04 -4.37
N GLN A 380 21.00 -7.36 -4.15
CA GLN A 380 21.90 -7.73 -5.25
C GLN A 380 21.57 -9.10 -5.85
N ALA A 381 21.21 -10.07 -5.01
CA ALA A 381 20.86 -11.43 -5.44
C ALA A 381 19.44 -11.53 -6.02
N HIS A 382 18.54 -10.64 -5.60
CA HIS A 382 17.14 -10.56 -6.01
C HIS A 382 16.82 -9.09 -6.33
N PRO A 383 17.30 -8.57 -7.48
CA PRO A 383 16.97 -7.23 -7.91
C PRO A 383 15.44 -7.06 -7.90
N LEU A 384 14.98 -6.11 -7.11
CA LEU A 384 13.56 -5.73 -7.07
C LEU A 384 13.09 -5.32 -8.46
N GLN A 385 11.78 -5.44 -8.70
CA GLN A 385 11.11 -4.79 -9.82
C GLN A 385 11.70 -3.38 -10.04
N ALA A 386 12.18 -3.20 -11.27
CA ALA A 386 12.85 -2.05 -11.82
C ALA A 386 12.41 -0.70 -11.23
N ARG A 387 13.37 0.23 -11.02
CA ARG A 387 13.05 1.65 -10.84
C ARG A 387 12.23 2.12 -12.06
N PRO A 388 11.35 3.13 -11.94
CA PRO A 388 10.70 3.73 -13.10
C PRO A 388 11.77 4.19 -14.11
N GLY A 389 11.94 3.46 -15.23
CA GLY A 389 13.01 3.63 -16.21
C GLY A 389 13.96 2.42 -16.40
N ASP A 390 14.12 1.56 -15.40
CA ASP A 390 14.84 0.27 -15.53
C ASP A 390 13.96 -0.80 -16.22
N SER A 391 12.63 -0.63 -16.21
CA SER A 391 11.68 -1.55 -16.84
C SER A 391 11.74 -1.53 -18.37
N VAL A 392 12.43 -0.56 -18.98
CA VAL A 392 12.70 -0.55 -20.42
C VAL A 392 13.41 -1.83 -20.86
N GLU A 393 14.26 -2.41 -20.00
CA GLU A 393 14.96 -3.68 -20.29
C GLU A 393 14.01 -4.89 -20.29
N GLN A 394 12.78 -4.72 -19.78
CA GLN A 394 11.74 -5.76 -19.70
C GLN A 394 10.72 -5.65 -20.85
N VAL A 395 11.00 -4.82 -21.87
CA VAL A 395 10.17 -4.73 -23.07
C VAL A 395 10.16 -6.09 -23.79
N PHE A 396 8.95 -6.62 -24.01
CA PHE A 396 8.72 -7.88 -24.69
C PHE A 396 9.33 -7.86 -26.09
N GLN A 397 10.21 -8.84 -26.35
CA GLN A 397 10.86 -9.04 -27.64
C GLN A 397 10.09 -10.07 -28.46
N PRO A 398 9.86 -9.85 -29.76
CA PRO A 398 9.07 -10.75 -30.60
C PRO A 398 9.86 -11.98 -31.08
N THR A 399 10.70 -12.58 -30.23
CA THR A 399 11.59 -13.70 -30.61
C THR A 399 10.82 -14.96 -31.03
N GLU A 400 9.63 -15.16 -30.46
CA GLU A 400 8.76 -16.32 -30.74
C GLU A 400 7.53 -15.96 -31.59
N LEU A 401 7.38 -14.70 -31.99
CA LEU A 401 6.23 -14.25 -32.76
C LEU A 401 6.42 -14.49 -34.26
N LEU A 402 5.33 -14.81 -34.95
CA LEU A 402 5.33 -14.95 -36.40
C LEU A 402 5.53 -13.58 -37.06
N ARG A 403 6.65 -13.42 -37.76
CA ARG A 403 6.92 -12.26 -38.60
C ARG A 403 6.10 -12.34 -39.87
N VAL A 404 5.37 -11.26 -40.18
CA VAL A 404 4.51 -11.15 -41.38
C VAL A 404 4.87 -9.90 -42.19
N PRO A 405 4.47 -9.83 -43.48
CA PRO A 405 4.65 -8.61 -44.29
C PRO A 405 3.93 -7.40 -43.67
N CYS A 406 4.63 -6.26 -43.62
CA CYS A 406 4.05 -5.01 -43.13
C CYS A 406 3.27 -4.29 -44.23
N PRO A 407 1.96 -4.00 -44.06
CA PRO A 407 1.19 -3.20 -45.01
C PRO A 407 1.46 -1.69 -44.81
N LEU A 408 2.73 -1.28 -44.77
CA LEU A 408 3.11 0.12 -44.45
C LEU A 408 3.44 0.95 -45.69
N ALA A 409 3.86 0.32 -46.78
CA ALA A 409 4.57 1.00 -47.88
C ALA A 409 3.71 1.37 -49.10
N SER A 410 2.42 1.03 -49.19
CA SER A 410 1.68 1.22 -50.45
C SER A 410 0.17 1.48 -50.39
N GLU A 411 -0.44 1.67 -49.23
CA GLU A 411 -1.91 1.85 -49.15
C GLU A 411 -2.30 3.07 -48.33
N SER A 412 -2.92 4.07 -48.97
CA SER A 412 -3.64 5.17 -48.31
C SER A 412 -4.79 4.67 -47.41
N ASN A 413 -5.10 3.38 -47.46
CA ASN A 413 -6.20 2.75 -46.76
C ASN A 413 -5.80 2.08 -45.42
N VAL A 414 -4.53 2.05 -45.02
CA VAL A 414 -4.10 1.41 -43.76
C VAL A 414 -4.18 2.41 -42.60
N LEU A 415 -4.65 1.97 -41.43
CA LEU A 415 -4.72 2.77 -40.21
C LEU A 415 -3.54 2.43 -39.29
N ARG A 416 -2.63 3.39 -39.09
CA ARG A 416 -1.42 3.24 -38.27
C ARG A 416 -1.62 3.91 -36.93
N ILE A 417 -1.48 3.15 -35.85
CA ILE A 417 -1.75 3.61 -34.49
C ILE A 417 -0.46 3.54 -33.68
N LEU A 418 -0.02 4.67 -33.13
CA LEU A 418 1.02 4.68 -32.11
C LEU A 418 0.38 4.67 -30.73
N VAL A 419 0.66 3.65 -29.92
CA VAL A 419 0.23 3.59 -28.53
C VAL A 419 1.39 4.00 -27.64
N LEU A 420 1.12 4.92 -26.72
CA LEU A 420 2.01 5.31 -25.64
C LEU A 420 1.31 5.10 -24.30
N GLY A 421 2.04 4.70 -23.26
CA GLY A 421 1.48 4.66 -21.92
C GLY A 421 2.19 3.73 -20.94
N GLN A 422 1.51 3.36 -19.87
CA GLN A 422 2.07 2.51 -18.82
C GLN A 422 1.55 1.07 -18.88
N SER A 423 1.45 0.37 -17.75
CA SER A 423 1.08 -1.04 -17.67
C SER A 423 -0.25 -1.41 -18.33
N ASN A 424 -1.30 -0.58 -18.19
CA ASN A 424 -2.58 -0.80 -18.87
C ASN A 424 -2.55 -0.55 -20.39
N ALA A 425 -1.50 0.11 -20.88
CA ALA A 425 -1.17 0.18 -22.30
C ALA A 425 -0.25 -0.97 -22.74
N GLY A 426 0.33 -1.70 -21.79
CA GLY A 426 1.29 -2.79 -22.01
C GLY A 426 0.70 -4.18 -21.80
N ASN A 427 1.56 -5.13 -21.43
CA ASN A 427 1.24 -6.55 -21.32
C ASN A 427 1.00 -6.95 -19.85
N HIS A 428 0.14 -6.21 -19.13
CA HIS A 428 -0.13 -6.46 -17.70
C HIS A 428 -1.58 -6.87 -17.42
N GLY A 429 -2.40 -7.02 -18.45
CA GLY A 429 -3.73 -7.58 -18.30
C GLY A 429 -3.69 -9.05 -17.90
N ALA A 430 -4.79 -9.57 -17.34
CA ALA A 430 -4.89 -10.98 -17.04
C ALA A 430 -4.72 -11.82 -18.32
N VAL A 431 -3.89 -12.86 -18.26
CA VAL A 431 -3.66 -13.77 -19.39
C VAL A 431 -4.98 -14.42 -19.78
N GLN A 432 -5.45 -14.19 -21.00
CA GLN A 432 -6.53 -14.98 -21.57
C GLN A 432 -6.00 -16.34 -22.03
N ASN A 433 -6.72 -17.41 -21.71
CA ASN A 433 -6.70 -18.61 -22.55
C ASN A 433 -7.42 -18.22 -23.85
N SER A 434 -6.69 -17.65 -24.82
CA SER A 434 -7.26 -17.34 -26.12
C SER A 434 -7.87 -18.62 -26.71
N GLY A 435 -9.20 -18.62 -26.87
CA GLY A 435 -9.89 -19.68 -27.59
C GLY A 435 -9.34 -19.76 -29.01
N LYS A 436 -9.51 -20.91 -29.67
CA LYS A 436 -9.04 -21.16 -31.05
C LYS A 436 -9.56 -20.17 -32.12
N ASP A 437 -10.48 -19.27 -31.76
CA ASP A 437 -11.22 -18.39 -32.68
C ASP A 437 -10.84 -16.89 -32.60
N SER A 438 -9.87 -16.50 -31.77
CA SER A 438 -9.43 -15.09 -31.67
C SER A 438 -8.60 -14.66 -32.88
N MET A 439 -9.06 -13.66 -33.65
CA MET A 439 -8.27 -13.08 -34.74
C MET A 439 -7.06 -12.32 -34.18
N PRO A 440 -5.83 -12.57 -34.68
CA PRO A 440 -4.64 -11.88 -34.19
C PRO A 440 -4.64 -10.40 -34.60
N ALA A 441 -4.02 -9.57 -33.76
CA ALA A 441 -3.75 -8.17 -34.10
C ALA A 441 -2.34 -8.03 -34.69
N LEU A 442 -2.17 -7.02 -35.55
CA LEU A 442 -0.93 -6.76 -36.28
C LEU A 442 -0.13 -5.64 -35.61
N PHE A 443 1.07 -5.97 -35.14
CA PHE A 443 1.96 -5.05 -34.43
C PHE A 443 3.23 -4.74 -35.20
N PHE A 444 3.61 -3.47 -35.27
CA PHE A 444 4.89 -3.01 -35.80
C PHE A 444 5.93 -2.80 -34.68
N TYR A 445 7.10 -3.41 -34.83
CA TYR A 445 8.24 -3.26 -33.92
C TYR A 445 9.56 -3.48 -34.67
N GLN A 446 10.49 -2.52 -34.57
CA GLN A 446 11.85 -2.61 -35.13
C GLN A 446 11.89 -3.04 -36.61
N GLY A 447 11.19 -2.28 -37.46
CA GLY A 447 11.16 -2.50 -38.91
C GLY A 447 10.40 -3.74 -39.42
N ALA A 448 9.69 -4.46 -38.55
CA ALA A 448 8.93 -5.65 -38.91
C ALA A 448 7.53 -5.68 -38.26
N CYS A 449 6.64 -6.49 -38.84
CA CYS A 449 5.29 -6.69 -38.34
C CYS A 449 5.10 -8.11 -37.81
N TYR A 450 4.31 -8.22 -36.76
CA TYR A 450 4.06 -9.47 -36.04
C TYR A 450 2.58 -9.62 -35.75
N GLU A 451 2.06 -10.83 -35.91
CA GLU A 451 0.69 -11.17 -35.53
C GLU A 451 0.68 -11.87 -34.17
N THR A 452 -0.17 -11.42 -33.25
CA THR A 452 -0.30 -12.04 -31.93
C THR A 452 -1.69 -11.82 -31.33
N THR A 453 -2.14 -12.80 -30.55
CA THR A 453 -3.27 -12.69 -29.61
C THR A 453 -2.80 -12.56 -28.15
N GLY A 454 -1.48 -12.60 -27.93
CA GLY A 454 -0.83 -12.55 -26.62
C GLY A 454 -0.09 -11.23 -26.38
N PRO A 455 1.04 -11.22 -25.67
CA PRO A 455 1.77 -9.99 -25.39
C PRO A 455 2.23 -9.29 -26.66
N ALA A 456 2.10 -7.96 -26.69
CA ALA A 456 2.52 -7.13 -27.80
C ALA A 456 4.02 -6.75 -27.67
N PRO A 457 4.79 -6.78 -28.78
CA PRO A 457 6.16 -6.28 -28.78
C PRO A 457 6.21 -4.77 -28.56
N GLY A 458 7.28 -4.30 -27.92
CA GLY A 458 7.45 -2.86 -27.58
C GLY A 458 6.76 -2.43 -26.28
N ALA A 459 6.05 -3.34 -25.62
CA ALA A 459 5.47 -3.15 -24.30
C ALA A 459 6.20 -3.98 -23.23
N THR A 460 6.28 -3.46 -22.01
CA THR A 460 6.68 -4.22 -20.82
C THR A 460 5.57 -5.21 -20.40
N GLY A 461 5.97 -6.28 -19.70
CA GLY A 461 5.07 -7.33 -19.21
C GLY A 461 4.98 -8.55 -20.13
N GLN A 462 4.30 -9.59 -19.65
CA GLN A 462 4.13 -10.90 -20.33
C GLN A 462 2.66 -11.37 -20.34
N GLY A 463 1.76 -10.57 -19.79
CA GLY A 463 0.33 -10.85 -19.65
C GLY A 463 -0.48 -10.50 -20.91
N GLY A 464 -1.80 -10.39 -20.72
CA GLY A 464 -2.72 -9.93 -21.76
C GLY A 464 -2.48 -8.47 -22.14
N ASN A 465 -2.75 -8.14 -23.40
CA ASN A 465 -2.54 -6.80 -23.96
C ASN A 465 -3.85 -6.24 -24.51
N LEU A 466 -4.20 -5.00 -24.18
CA LEU A 466 -5.45 -4.36 -24.61
C LEU A 466 -5.60 -4.29 -26.13
N TRP A 467 -4.49 -4.06 -26.84
CA TRP A 467 -4.51 -3.72 -28.24
C TRP A 467 -4.72 -4.93 -29.16
N VAL A 468 -4.57 -6.15 -28.63
CA VAL A 468 -4.95 -7.38 -29.36
C VAL A 468 -6.46 -7.45 -29.61
N HIS A 469 -7.24 -6.82 -28.73
CA HIS A 469 -8.69 -6.73 -28.87
C HIS A 469 -9.10 -5.49 -29.69
N VAL A 470 -8.44 -4.36 -29.48
CA VAL A 470 -8.75 -3.10 -30.20
C VAL A 470 -8.45 -3.21 -31.69
N GLY A 471 -7.34 -3.84 -32.08
CA GLY A 471 -6.92 -3.94 -33.49
C GLY A 471 -7.98 -4.55 -34.41
N PRO A 472 -8.44 -5.79 -34.16
CA PRO A 472 -9.49 -6.44 -34.95
C PRO A 472 -10.82 -5.68 -34.93
N LEU A 473 -11.25 -5.17 -33.75
CA LEU A 473 -12.48 -4.39 -33.64
C LEU A 473 -12.43 -3.12 -34.49
N LEU A 474 -11.32 -2.40 -34.50
CA LEU A 474 -11.14 -1.23 -35.35
C LEU A 474 -11.03 -1.59 -36.82
N ALA A 475 -10.35 -2.68 -37.17
CA ALA A 475 -10.24 -3.13 -38.56
C ALA A 475 -11.64 -3.46 -39.13
N GLU A 476 -12.47 -4.14 -38.34
CA GLU A 476 -13.84 -4.45 -38.70
C GLU A 476 -14.71 -3.18 -38.80
N ALA A 477 -14.62 -2.27 -37.83
CA ALA A 477 -15.42 -1.06 -37.76
C ALA A 477 -15.05 -0.04 -38.86
N THR A 478 -13.77 0.06 -39.20
CA THR A 478 -13.28 1.02 -40.20
C THR A 478 -13.17 0.44 -41.61
N LYS A 479 -13.27 -0.88 -41.77
CA LYS A 479 -13.01 -1.62 -43.02
C LYS A 479 -11.62 -1.31 -43.61
N ARG A 480 -10.64 -1.11 -42.73
CA ARG A 480 -9.25 -0.78 -43.04
C ARG A 480 -8.32 -1.74 -42.32
N PRO A 481 -7.19 -2.17 -42.92
CA PRO A 481 -6.15 -2.85 -42.16
C PRO A 481 -5.64 -1.93 -41.04
N VAL A 482 -5.41 -2.48 -39.85
CA VAL A 482 -4.91 -1.73 -38.68
C VAL A 482 -3.54 -2.26 -38.30
N VAL A 483 -2.56 -1.38 -38.17
CA VAL A 483 -1.20 -1.70 -37.69
C VAL A 483 -0.92 -0.86 -36.45
N ILE A 484 -0.54 -1.53 -35.36
CA ILE A 484 -0.33 -0.88 -34.06
C ILE A 484 1.16 -0.94 -33.70
N SER A 485 1.77 0.18 -33.32
CA SER A 485 3.08 0.16 -32.67
C SER A 485 2.92 0.61 -31.23
N VAL A 486 3.38 -0.21 -30.29
CA VAL A 486 3.22 0.03 -28.85
C VAL A 486 4.57 0.41 -28.25
N LEU A 487 4.61 1.53 -27.54
CA LEU A 487 5.69 1.90 -26.64
C LEU A 487 5.07 2.10 -25.26
N ALA A 488 5.07 1.04 -24.44
CA ALA A 488 4.40 1.06 -23.14
C ALA A 488 5.30 0.52 -22.03
N VAL A 489 5.60 1.35 -21.03
CA VAL A 489 6.53 1.02 -19.94
C VAL A 489 5.83 1.20 -18.60
N ASP A 490 5.75 0.12 -17.85
CA ASP A 490 5.01 0.05 -16.59
C ASP A 490 5.58 0.94 -15.49
N ALA A 491 4.70 1.29 -14.54
CA ALA A 491 5.00 2.16 -13.41
C ALA A 491 5.58 3.55 -13.77
N THR A 492 5.42 4.00 -15.02
CA THR A 492 5.92 5.31 -15.48
C THR A 492 4.90 6.42 -15.27
N ARG A 493 5.41 7.57 -14.83
CA ARG A 493 4.69 8.85 -14.78
C ARG A 493 4.94 9.62 -16.06
N VAL A 494 4.08 10.58 -16.39
CA VAL A 494 4.26 11.44 -17.59
C VAL A 494 5.63 12.14 -17.60
N ARG A 495 6.16 12.52 -16.44
CA ARG A 495 7.49 13.15 -16.30
C ARG A 495 8.64 12.26 -16.79
N ASP A 496 8.50 10.93 -16.66
CA ASP A 496 9.56 9.99 -16.99
C ASP A 496 9.74 9.88 -18.52
N TRP A 497 8.71 10.23 -19.29
CA TRP A 497 8.74 10.29 -20.75
C TRP A 497 9.43 11.55 -21.31
N VAL A 498 9.54 12.62 -20.50
CA VAL A 498 10.01 13.94 -20.95
C VAL A 498 11.32 14.37 -20.29
N ASN A 499 11.62 13.87 -19.10
CA ASN A 499 12.88 14.14 -18.44
C ASN A 499 14.02 13.37 -19.10
N PRO A 500 15.27 13.87 -19.06
CA PRO A 500 16.43 13.11 -19.51
C PRO A 500 16.51 11.75 -18.81
N GLY A 501 16.61 10.68 -19.59
CA GLY A 501 16.62 9.32 -19.09
C GLY A 501 16.33 8.30 -20.18
N ARG A 502 16.50 7.02 -19.83
CA ARG A 502 16.42 5.90 -20.76
C ARG A 502 15.06 5.77 -21.45
N LEU A 503 13.97 6.05 -20.73
CA LEU A 503 12.62 5.98 -21.30
C LEU A 503 12.42 7.01 -22.42
N ARG A 504 12.83 8.26 -22.17
CA ARG A 504 12.80 9.33 -23.19
C ARG A 504 13.65 8.97 -24.40
N GLU A 505 14.84 8.43 -24.20
CA GLU A 505 15.72 7.98 -25.29
C GLU A 505 15.08 6.85 -26.10
N THR A 506 14.46 5.88 -25.41
CA THR A 506 13.73 4.77 -26.05
C THR A 506 12.54 5.26 -26.86
N LEU A 507 11.77 6.24 -26.35
CA LEU A 507 10.69 6.88 -27.10
C LEU A 507 11.23 7.54 -28.39
N ILE A 508 12.30 8.33 -28.28
CA ILE A 508 12.90 9.02 -29.43
C ILE A 508 13.40 8.01 -30.47
N GLN A 509 14.11 6.97 -30.02
CA GLN A 509 14.64 5.91 -30.90
C GLN A 509 13.52 5.11 -31.55
N GLY A 510 12.45 4.76 -30.81
CA GLY A 510 11.30 4.04 -31.35
C GLY A 510 10.56 4.84 -32.43
N ILE A 511 10.39 6.15 -32.25
CA ILE A 511 9.79 7.01 -33.27
C ILE A 511 10.72 7.16 -34.49
N ALA A 512 12.03 7.26 -34.27
CA ALA A 512 12.99 7.31 -35.36
C ALA A 512 12.97 6.02 -36.21
N ASP A 513 12.96 4.85 -35.55
CA ASP A 513 12.84 3.54 -36.20
C ASP A 513 11.54 3.40 -37.01
N GLN A 514 10.41 3.83 -36.42
CA GLN A 514 9.12 3.88 -37.12
C GLN A 514 9.23 4.69 -38.41
N ARG A 515 9.78 5.90 -38.34
CA ARG A 515 9.91 6.79 -39.51
C ARG A 515 10.86 6.23 -40.57
N GLU A 516 11.98 5.65 -40.17
CA GLU A 516 12.95 5.02 -41.08
C GLU A 516 12.30 3.90 -41.90
N HIS A 517 11.38 3.15 -41.28
CA HIS A 517 10.68 2.03 -41.91
C HIS A 517 9.28 2.39 -42.46
N GLY A 518 8.98 3.69 -42.61
CA GLY A 518 7.74 4.16 -43.24
C GLY A 518 6.47 4.07 -42.37
N PHE A 519 6.60 3.77 -41.08
CA PHE A 519 5.50 3.87 -40.12
C PHE A 519 5.31 5.33 -39.70
N VAL A 520 4.30 5.98 -40.27
CA VAL A 520 3.86 7.32 -39.86
C VAL A 520 2.50 7.18 -39.17
N PRO A 521 2.39 7.45 -37.86
CA PRO A 521 1.13 7.28 -37.13
C PRO A 521 0.03 8.18 -37.72
N ASP A 522 -1.18 7.66 -37.87
CA ASP A 522 -2.39 8.43 -38.17
C ASP A 522 -3.04 8.98 -36.90
N VAL A 523 -2.83 8.31 -35.77
CA VAL A 523 -3.28 8.70 -34.44
C VAL A 523 -2.30 8.20 -33.37
N VAL A 524 -2.17 8.95 -32.28
CA VAL A 524 -1.49 8.50 -31.07
C VAL A 524 -2.53 8.22 -29.98
N LEU A 525 -2.49 7.07 -29.34
CA LEU A 525 -3.33 6.71 -28.20
C LEU A 525 -2.50 6.77 -26.92
N TRP A 526 -2.97 7.51 -25.92
CA TRP A 526 -2.32 7.66 -24.62
C TRP A 526 -3.14 6.98 -23.53
N GLN A 527 -2.57 5.93 -22.92
CA GLN A 527 -3.18 5.16 -21.83
C GLN A 527 -2.23 5.18 -20.62
N GLN A 528 -2.29 6.27 -19.86
CA GLN A 528 -1.50 6.47 -18.64
C GLN A 528 -2.16 7.49 -17.72
N GLY A 529 -1.91 7.33 -16.43
CA GLY A 529 -2.28 8.31 -15.41
C GLY A 529 -2.32 7.73 -14.01
N GLU A 530 -2.30 6.40 -13.86
CA GLU A 530 -2.37 5.71 -12.58
C GLU A 530 -1.13 5.98 -11.71
N ALA A 531 0.06 5.97 -12.31
CA ALA A 531 1.30 6.25 -11.57
C ALA A 531 1.34 7.69 -11.04
N ASP A 532 0.87 8.65 -11.84
CA ASP A 532 0.72 10.06 -11.44
C ASP A 532 -0.40 10.25 -10.41
N GLY A 533 -1.50 9.52 -10.56
CA GLY A 533 -2.59 9.49 -9.59
C GLY A 533 -2.11 9.03 -8.22
N LYS A 534 -1.39 7.91 -8.18
CA LYS A 534 -0.78 7.36 -6.96
C LYS A 534 0.27 8.30 -6.36
N ALA A 535 0.99 9.04 -7.19
CA ALA A 535 2.00 10.00 -6.73
C ALA A 535 1.41 11.32 -6.21
N GLY A 536 0.11 11.55 -6.42
CA GLY A 536 -0.52 12.83 -6.10
C GLY A 536 -0.07 13.97 -7.01
N THR A 537 0.29 13.68 -8.27
CA THR A 537 0.71 14.69 -9.25
C THR A 537 -0.38 15.76 -9.40
N THR A 538 -0.01 17.02 -9.23
CA THR A 538 -0.97 18.12 -9.29
C THR A 538 -1.45 18.37 -10.73
N ASN A 539 -2.62 19.00 -10.87
CA ASN A 539 -3.20 19.31 -12.17
C ASN A 539 -2.23 20.13 -13.05
N ALA A 540 -1.63 21.17 -12.47
CA ALA A 540 -0.69 22.04 -13.17
C ALA A 540 0.55 21.28 -13.64
N LYS A 541 1.13 20.46 -12.77
CA LYS A 541 2.34 19.67 -13.07
C LYS A 541 2.09 18.64 -14.17
N TYR A 542 0.97 17.92 -14.08
CA TYR A 542 0.60 16.95 -15.11
C TYR A 542 0.39 17.64 -16.47
N ARG A 543 -0.31 18.79 -16.50
CA ARG A 543 -0.51 19.57 -17.73
C ARG A 543 0.80 20.04 -18.35
N GLU A 544 1.71 20.57 -17.52
CA GLU A 544 3.03 21.01 -17.95
C GLU A 544 3.82 19.86 -18.58
N GLN A 545 3.92 18.74 -17.86
CA GLN A 545 4.70 17.58 -18.31
C GLN A 545 4.08 16.91 -19.54
N PHE A 546 2.76 16.81 -19.61
CA PHE A 546 2.07 16.30 -20.79
C PHE A 546 2.26 17.24 -21.99
N GLY A 547 2.25 18.56 -21.77
CA GLY A 547 2.59 19.54 -22.81
C GLY A 547 4.01 19.36 -23.35
N LEU A 548 4.98 19.07 -22.48
CA LEU A 548 6.35 18.73 -22.88
C LEU A 548 6.40 17.43 -23.70
N LEU A 549 5.57 16.44 -23.37
CA LEU A 549 5.47 15.20 -24.14
C LEU A 549 4.94 15.47 -25.54
N VAL A 550 3.87 16.26 -25.66
CA VAL A 550 3.33 16.69 -26.96
C VAL A 550 4.42 17.41 -27.77
N ALA A 551 5.11 18.37 -27.16
CA ALA A 551 6.21 19.10 -27.82
C ALA A 551 7.34 18.16 -28.28
N LEU A 552 7.71 17.16 -27.46
CA LEU A 552 8.69 16.15 -27.81
C LEU A 552 8.25 15.32 -29.03
N LEU A 553 7.01 14.81 -29.04
CA LEU A 553 6.46 14.05 -30.17
C LEU A 553 6.45 14.86 -31.47
N ARG A 554 6.03 16.13 -31.40
CA ARG A 554 6.04 17.05 -32.55
C ARG A 554 7.47 17.30 -33.04
N ALA A 555 8.43 17.48 -32.13
CA ALA A 555 9.85 17.64 -32.48
C ALA A 555 10.44 16.39 -33.15
N GLN A 556 9.93 15.19 -32.85
CA GLN A 556 10.33 13.94 -33.53
C GLN A 556 9.58 13.70 -34.86
N GLY A 557 8.69 14.61 -35.27
CA GLY A 557 7.96 14.56 -36.54
C GLY A 557 6.62 13.82 -36.48
N VAL A 558 6.09 13.52 -35.29
CA VAL A 558 4.75 12.95 -35.14
C VAL A 558 3.73 14.08 -35.22
N SER A 559 3.04 14.24 -36.35
CA SER A 559 1.99 15.26 -36.55
C SER A 559 0.58 14.79 -36.19
N ALA A 560 0.42 13.50 -35.91
CA ALA A 560 -0.87 12.87 -35.62
C ALA A 560 -1.57 13.46 -34.39
N PRO A 561 -2.93 13.52 -34.39
CA PRO A 561 -3.70 13.84 -33.20
C PRO A 561 -3.47 12.80 -32.09
N ILE A 562 -3.58 13.25 -30.84
CA ILE A 562 -3.38 12.42 -29.64
C ILE A 562 -4.71 12.24 -28.94
N MET A 563 -5.14 11.00 -28.75
CA MET A 563 -6.35 10.65 -28.01
C MET A 563 -5.96 10.12 -26.64
N VAL A 564 -6.44 10.77 -25.58
CA VAL A 564 -6.02 10.46 -24.19
C VAL A 564 -7.13 9.76 -23.42
N ALA A 565 -6.89 8.56 -22.92
CA ALA A 565 -7.82 7.91 -22.02
C ALA A 565 -7.82 8.56 -20.64
N LEU A 566 -8.99 8.61 -20.00
CA LEU A 566 -9.06 8.83 -18.56
C LEU A 566 -8.76 7.49 -17.87
N SER A 567 -7.47 7.23 -17.64
CA SER A 567 -6.93 6.00 -17.03
C SER A 567 -6.08 6.37 -15.83
N THR A 568 -6.71 6.56 -14.67
CA THR A 568 -6.07 6.99 -13.42
C THR A 568 -6.33 6.06 -12.25
N ARG A 569 -7.24 5.08 -12.41
CA ARG A 569 -7.65 4.16 -11.36
C ARG A 569 -6.63 3.05 -11.13
N CYS A 570 -6.19 2.92 -9.88
CA CYS A 570 -5.40 1.78 -9.40
C CYS A 570 -5.67 1.60 -7.90
N ARG A 571 -5.79 0.36 -7.42
CA ARG A 571 -6.19 0.03 -6.03
C ARG A 571 -7.55 0.60 -5.63
N ASN A 572 -8.49 0.63 -6.59
CA ASN A 572 -9.84 1.20 -6.47
C ASN A 572 -9.93 2.72 -6.20
N GLU A 573 -8.82 3.45 -6.32
CA GLU A 573 -8.78 4.91 -6.23
C GLU A 573 -8.43 5.49 -7.61
N GLY A 574 -9.25 6.42 -8.10
CA GLY A 574 -8.94 7.25 -9.28
C GLY A 574 -8.45 8.63 -8.88
N SER A 575 -7.83 9.36 -9.80
CA SER A 575 -7.32 10.72 -9.54
C SER A 575 -8.11 11.77 -10.31
N ASP A 576 -9.04 12.44 -9.62
CA ASP A 576 -9.78 13.58 -10.18
C ASP A 576 -8.86 14.72 -10.64
N THR A 577 -7.70 14.85 -9.98
CA THR A 577 -6.69 15.85 -10.30
C THR A 577 -6.08 15.62 -11.67
N VAL A 578 -5.66 14.37 -11.94
CA VAL A 578 -5.07 13.95 -13.23
C VAL A 578 -6.16 13.93 -14.32
N ARG A 579 -7.36 13.45 -14.01
CA ARG A 579 -8.51 13.48 -14.94
C ARG A 579 -8.84 14.91 -15.38
N SER A 580 -8.87 15.85 -14.44
CA SER A 580 -9.08 17.27 -14.73
C SER A 580 -7.94 17.87 -15.54
N ALA A 581 -6.71 17.37 -15.37
CA ALA A 581 -5.55 17.81 -16.14
C ALA A 581 -5.67 17.39 -17.60
N LEU A 582 -5.98 16.11 -17.86
CA LEU A 582 -6.21 15.57 -19.20
C LEU A 582 -7.35 16.30 -19.93
N LYS A 583 -8.49 16.50 -19.25
CA LYS A 583 -9.62 17.31 -19.77
C LYS A 583 -9.20 18.73 -20.11
N ALA A 584 -8.41 19.36 -19.24
CA ALA A 584 -7.90 20.71 -19.50
C ALA A 584 -6.97 20.74 -20.71
N VAL A 585 -6.01 19.81 -20.84
CA VAL A 585 -5.11 19.76 -22.02
C VAL A 585 -5.91 19.67 -23.32
N ALA A 586 -6.86 18.74 -23.42
CA ALA A 586 -7.68 18.57 -24.61
C ALA A 586 -8.55 19.79 -24.94
N SER A 587 -8.89 20.61 -23.94
CA SER A 587 -9.62 21.87 -24.17
C SER A 587 -8.75 23.00 -24.76
N PHE A 588 -7.44 23.00 -24.50
CA PHE A 588 -6.51 24.05 -24.94
C PHE A 588 -5.75 23.69 -26.21
N ASP A 589 -5.40 22.41 -26.41
CA ASP A 589 -4.69 21.93 -27.60
C ASP A 589 -5.64 21.11 -28.48
N LYS A 590 -6.02 21.66 -29.64
CA LYS A 590 -6.94 20.99 -30.58
C LYS A 590 -6.37 19.73 -31.22
N THR A 591 -5.06 19.50 -31.09
CA THR A 591 -4.41 18.25 -31.52
C THR A 591 -4.50 17.15 -30.48
N VAL A 592 -4.99 17.45 -29.27
CA VAL A 592 -5.24 16.51 -28.18
C VAL A 592 -6.75 16.37 -27.95
N ARG A 593 -7.24 15.14 -27.84
CA ARG A 593 -8.66 14.82 -27.69
C ARG A 593 -8.90 13.84 -26.56
N ILE A 594 -10.08 13.90 -25.96
CA ILE A 594 -10.47 12.97 -24.90
C ILE A 594 -10.93 11.66 -25.51
N GLY A 595 -10.23 10.61 -25.13
CA GLY A 595 -10.57 9.22 -25.41
C GLY A 595 -11.53 8.64 -24.38
N PRO A 596 -11.56 7.30 -24.24
CA PRO A 596 -12.49 6.64 -23.34
C PRO A 596 -12.18 6.92 -21.86
N ASP A 597 -13.20 6.78 -21.04
CA ASP A 597 -13.06 6.75 -19.58
C ASP A 597 -12.92 5.32 -19.09
N THR A 598 -11.69 4.86 -18.95
CA THR A 598 -11.38 3.50 -18.48
C THR A 598 -11.42 3.37 -16.96
N ASP A 599 -11.53 4.47 -16.22
CA ASP A 599 -11.74 4.44 -14.77
C ASP A 599 -13.14 3.93 -14.39
N LEU A 600 -14.07 3.88 -15.37
CA LEU A 600 -15.38 3.25 -15.22
C LEU A 600 -15.29 1.72 -15.06
N LEU A 601 -14.19 1.12 -15.52
CA LEU A 601 -13.91 -0.30 -15.40
C LEU A 601 -13.24 -0.57 -14.04
N ALA A 602 -14.03 -0.94 -13.04
CA ALA A 602 -13.60 -1.24 -11.68
C ALA A 602 -14.10 -2.63 -11.23
N GLY A 603 -13.65 -3.12 -10.06
CA GLY A 603 -14.05 -4.44 -9.56
C GLY A 603 -13.63 -5.56 -10.51
N GLU A 604 -14.58 -6.39 -10.97
CA GLU A 604 -14.35 -7.55 -11.85
C GLU A 604 -13.57 -7.24 -13.14
N TYR A 605 -13.57 -5.99 -13.60
CA TYR A 605 -12.80 -5.55 -14.77
C TYR A 605 -11.31 -5.32 -14.48
N ARG A 606 -10.84 -5.43 -13.22
CA ARG A 606 -9.42 -5.32 -12.85
C ARG A 606 -9.00 -6.42 -11.86
N TRP A 607 -8.00 -7.22 -12.22
CA TRP A 607 -7.67 -8.46 -11.47
C TRP A 607 -6.83 -8.23 -10.20
N ASP A 608 -6.06 -7.15 -10.13
CA ASP A 608 -5.25 -6.77 -8.96
C ASP A 608 -5.64 -5.37 -8.40
N ASP A 609 -6.89 -4.97 -8.61
CA ASP A 609 -7.42 -3.61 -8.42
C ASP A 609 -6.77 -2.52 -9.31
N CYS A 610 -5.85 -2.87 -10.21
CA CYS A 610 -5.07 -1.90 -10.99
C CYS A 610 -5.03 -2.21 -12.49
N HIS A 611 -4.85 -3.46 -12.87
CA HIS A 611 -4.68 -3.91 -14.25
C HIS A 611 -5.92 -4.64 -14.75
N PHE A 612 -6.23 -4.49 -16.03
CA PHE A 612 -7.45 -5.06 -16.61
C PHE A 612 -7.50 -6.59 -16.52
N SER A 613 -8.60 -7.12 -15.99
CA SER A 613 -8.92 -8.56 -16.10
C SER A 613 -9.21 -8.93 -17.56
N SER A 614 -9.43 -10.21 -17.86
CA SER A 614 -9.82 -10.63 -19.21
C SER A 614 -11.12 -9.93 -19.67
N LEU A 615 -12.11 -9.81 -18.79
CA LEU A 615 -13.32 -9.04 -19.03
C LEU A 615 -13.03 -7.53 -19.16
N GLY A 616 -12.10 -7.03 -18.35
CA GLY A 616 -11.58 -5.67 -18.42
C GLY A 616 -10.98 -5.29 -19.77
N LEU A 617 -10.15 -6.17 -20.34
CA LEU A 617 -9.49 -5.97 -21.62
C LEU A 617 -10.52 -5.85 -22.76
N GLU A 618 -11.53 -6.74 -22.78
CA GLU A 618 -12.61 -6.70 -23.77
C GLU A 618 -13.47 -5.43 -23.64
N ALA A 619 -13.88 -5.09 -22.41
CA ALA A 619 -14.68 -3.90 -22.15
C ALA A 619 -13.92 -2.60 -22.50
N ALA A 620 -12.64 -2.52 -22.13
CA ALA A 620 -11.77 -1.41 -22.48
C ALA A 620 -11.59 -1.29 -24.00
N ALA A 621 -11.47 -2.41 -24.70
CA ALA A 621 -11.35 -2.42 -26.15
C ALA A 621 -12.59 -1.86 -26.85
N HIS A 622 -13.78 -2.21 -26.37
CA HIS A 622 -15.03 -1.63 -26.86
C HIS A 622 -15.16 -0.14 -26.53
N LEU A 623 -14.69 0.31 -25.36
CA LEU A 623 -14.66 1.74 -25.03
C LEU A 623 -13.73 2.51 -25.98
N TRP A 624 -12.52 2.02 -26.21
CA TRP A 624 -11.58 2.62 -27.17
C TRP A 624 -12.13 2.64 -28.59
N THR A 625 -12.69 1.52 -29.06
CA THR A 625 -13.27 1.42 -30.40
C THR A 625 -14.41 2.42 -30.59
N ARG A 626 -15.34 2.51 -29.61
CA ARG A 626 -16.44 3.48 -29.66
C ARG A 626 -15.95 4.92 -29.65
N ALA A 627 -15.00 5.24 -28.77
CA ALA A 627 -14.45 6.59 -28.66
C ALA A 627 -13.79 6.99 -29.99
N PHE A 628 -13.00 6.10 -30.59
CA PHE A 628 -12.37 6.34 -31.89
C PHE A 628 -13.40 6.55 -33.03
N MET A 629 -14.46 5.74 -33.07
CA MET A 629 -15.48 5.83 -34.12
C MET A 629 -16.39 7.06 -33.97
N SER A 630 -16.59 7.55 -32.74
CA SER A 630 -17.40 8.75 -32.49
C SER A 630 -16.77 10.06 -32.98
N GLU A 631 -15.50 10.03 -33.39
CA GLU A 631 -14.74 11.19 -33.86
C GLU A 631 -14.62 11.32 -35.38
N ARG A 632 -15.13 10.34 -36.14
CA ARG A 632 -15.22 10.38 -37.60
C ARG A 632 -16.64 10.75 -38.02
#